data_AF-A0A7X7JVY3-F1
#
_entry.id   AF-A0A7X7JVY3-F1
#
_cell.length_a   1.000
_cell.length_b   1.000
_cell.length_c   1.000
_cell.angle_alpha   90.00
_cell.angle_beta   90.00
_cell.angle_gamma   90.00
#
_symmetry.space_group_name_H-M   'P 1'
#
loop_
_entity.id
_entity.type
_entity.pdbx_description
1 polymer ?
#
loop_
_entity_poly.entity_id
_entity_poly.type
_entity_poly.pdbx_seq_one_letter_code
_entity_poly.pdbx_strand_id
1 'polypeptide(L)'
;KQVCNHPAQLLHDRSAVGRRSGKIIRLEEILEEVLAEGDRALLFTQYASFAEIVVPHLAARFGTDVLYLHGGTPRAAREQMVARFQSGEGPPLFVLSLKAGGTGLNLTAANHVIHLDRWWNPAVENQATDRAFRIGQKRNVQVRKFIGTGTLEEKIDVMLEEKAALADLVVRDGEGWLTELSTGDLRDLFTLSEEAVGE
;
A
#
# COMPACT_ATOMS: atom_id res chain seq x y z
N LYS A 1 4.59 -11.77 -4.37
CA LYS A 1 4.28 -10.41 -3.84
C LYS A 1 5.20 -9.32 -4.40
N GLN A 2 6.52 -9.34 -4.17
CA GLN A 2 7.41 -8.27 -4.68
C GLN A 2 7.30 -8.06 -6.21
N VAL A 3 7.24 -9.15 -6.99
CA VAL A 3 7.04 -9.05 -8.45
C VAL A 3 5.70 -8.37 -8.83
N CYS A 4 4.63 -8.59 -8.05
CA CYS A 4 3.33 -7.95 -8.23
C CYS A 4 3.39 -6.44 -7.96
N ASN A 5 4.31 -5.99 -7.11
CA ASN A 5 4.56 -4.59 -6.85
C ASN A 5 5.40 -3.97 -7.96
N HIS A 6 6.59 -4.52 -8.19
CA HIS A 6 7.49 -4.08 -9.26
C HIS A 6 8.62 -5.10 -9.50
N PRO A 7 8.98 -5.43 -10.77
CA PRO A 7 10.09 -6.34 -11.07
C PRO A 7 11.43 -5.89 -10.46
N ALA A 8 11.74 -4.59 -10.51
CA ALA A 8 12.97 -4.04 -9.91
C ALA A 8 13.04 -4.21 -8.39
N GLN A 9 11.89 -4.36 -7.71
CA GLN A 9 11.87 -4.63 -6.28
C GLN A 9 12.44 -6.03 -5.96
N LEU A 10 12.14 -7.01 -6.82
CA LEU A 10 12.64 -8.38 -6.70
C LEU A 10 14.07 -8.51 -7.23
N LEU A 11 14.33 -7.93 -8.41
CA LEU A 11 15.60 -8.10 -9.12
C LEU A 11 16.72 -7.21 -8.58
N HIS A 12 16.37 -6.13 -7.87
CA HIS A 12 17.32 -5.09 -7.42
C HIS A 12 18.17 -4.53 -8.57
N ASP A 13 17.62 -4.50 -9.78
CA ASP A 13 18.31 -4.20 -11.05
C ASP A 13 18.42 -2.70 -11.35
N ARG A 14 17.85 -1.84 -10.51
CA ARG A 14 17.78 -0.37 -10.68
C ARG A 14 17.17 0.09 -12.00
N SER A 15 16.38 -0.76 -12.64
CA SER A 15 15.63 -0.41 -13.83
C SER A 15 14.59 0.68 -13.55
N ALA A 16 14.15 1.35 -14.62
CA ALA A 16 13.07 2.34 -14.53
C ALA A 16 11.78 1.70 -13.97
N VAL A 17 11.10 2.46 -13.10
CA VAL A 17 9.89 2.00 -12.39
C VAL A 17 8.69 2.02 -13.33
N GLY A 18 8.14 3.21 -13.62
CA GLY A 18 7.04 3.49 -14.56
C GLY A 18 6.28 2.28 -15.15
N ARG A 19 6.51 1.99 -16.44
CA ARG A 19 5.68 1.04 -17.22
C ARG A 19 5.89 -0.45 -16.92
N ARG A 20 6.84 -0.82 -16.06
CA ARG A 20 7.14 -2.25 -15.77
C ARG A 20 6.23 -2.86 -14.71
N SER A 21 5.28 -2.09 -14.16
CA SER A 21 4.31 -2.56 -13.18
C SER A 21 2.93 -1.97 -13.44
N GLY A 22 1.93 -2.84 -13.59
CA GLY A 22 0.52 -2.44 -13.69
C GLY A 22 0.05 -1.65 -12.47
N LYS A 23 0.56 -1.97 -11.27
CA LYS A 23 0.26 -1.21 -10.05
C LYS A 23 0.82 0.21 -10.10
N ILE A 24 2.01 0.40 -10.64
CA ILE A 24 2.61 1.74 -10.77
C ILE A 24 1.85 2.55 -11.82
N ILE A 25 1.50 1.95 -12.96
CA ILE A 25 0.67 2.60 -13.99
C ILE A 25 -0.64 3.08 -13.37
N ARG A 26 -1.35 2.18 -12.67
CA ARG A 26 -2.62 2.53 -12.02
C ARG A 26 -2.45 3.55 -10.89
N LEU A 27 -1.34 3.50 -10.15
CA LEU A 27 -1.01 4.49 -9.14
C LEU A 27 -0.87 5.88 -9.76
N GLU A 28 -0.13 5.99 -10.86
CA GLU A 28 0.09 7.27 -11.54
C GLU A 28 -1.22 7.88 -12.02
N GLU A 29 -2.10 7.10 -12.67
CA GLU A 29 -3.42 7.56 -13.11
C GLU A 29 -4.25 8.12 -11.95
N ILE A 30 -4.29 7.41 -10.83
CA ILE A 30 -5.05 7.84 -9.65
C ILE A 30 -4.43 9.11 -9.05
N LEU A 31 -3.10 9.17 -8.96
CA LEU A 31 -2.43 10.32 -8.38
C LEU A 31 -2.50 11.56 -9.27
N GLU A 32 -2.61 11.42 -10.59
CA GLU A 32 -2.91 12.54 -11.48
C GLU A 32 -4.25 13.19 -11.13
N GLU A 33 -5.30 12.39 -10.95
CA GLU A 33 -6.63 12.88 -10.56
C GLU A 33 -6.59 13.53 -9.17
N VAL A 34 -5.99 12.84 -8.18
CA VAL A 34 -5.87 13.34 -6.80
C VAL A 34 -5.15 14.69 -6.78
N LEU A 35 -4.01 14.81 -7.46
CA LEU A 35 -3.23 16.04 -7.45
C LEU A 35 -3.91 17.17 -8.23
N ALA A 36 -4.62 16.86 -9.31
CA ALA A 36 -5.41 17.85 -10.06
C ALA A 36 -6.56 18.45 -9.23
N GLU A 37 -7.14 17.67 -8.32
CA GLU A 37 -8.18 18.13 -7.39
C GLU A 37 -7.62 18.92 -6.18
N GLY A 38 -6.29 19.00 -6.04
CA GLY A 38 -5.63 19.60 -4.88
C GLY A 38 -5.68 18.71 -3.64
N ASP A 39 -5.90 17.41 -3.83
CA ASP A 39 -6.06 16.44 -2.77
C ASP A 39 -4.74 15.84 -2.30
N ARG A 40 -4.83 15.10 -1.19
CA ARG A 40 -3.66 14.53 -0.49
C ARG A 40 -3.84 13.04 -0.28
N ALA A 41 -2.78 12.29 -0.54
CA ALA A 41 -2.80 10.83 -0.50
C ALA A 41 -1.79 10.25 0.50
N LEU A 42 -2.24 9.27 1.27
CA LEU A 42 -1.39 8.35 2.01
C LEU A 42 -1.16 7.09 1.18
N LEU A 43 0.10 6.69 1.02
CA LEU A 43 0.50 5.51 0.26
C LEU A 43 1.15 4.50 1.22
N PHE A 44 0.50 3.36 1.42
CA PHE A 44 0.97 2.35 2.36
C PHE A 44 1.64 1.18 1.62
N THR A 45 2.79 0.75 2.13
CA THR A 45 3.47 -0.47 1.67
C THR A 45 4.05 -1.24 2.85
N GLN A 46 4.10 -2.56 2.74
CA GLN A 46 4.78 -3.44 3.70
C GLN A 46 6.30 -3.47 3.50
N TYR A 47 6.80 -2.98 2.36
CA TYR A 47 8.19 -3.14 1.95
C TYR A 47 8.93 -1.80 1.90
N ALA A 48 9.96 -1.64 2.75
CA ALA A 48 10.87 -0.50 2.66
C ALA A 48 11.56 -0.44 1.28
N SER A 49 11.98 -1.60 0.75
CA SER A 49 12.59 -1.68 -0.59
C SER A 49 11.67 -1.22 -1.72
N PHE A 50 10.34 -1.28 -1.54
CA PHE A 50 9.42 -0.74 -2.53
C PHE A 50 9.29 0.78 -2.40
N ALA A 51 9.19 1.29 -1.18
CA ALA A 51 9.20 2.73 -0.94
C ALA A 51 10.47 3.41 -1.48
N GLU A 52 11.63 2.76 -1.35
CA GLU A 52 12.92 3.23 -1.88
C GLU A 52 12.90 3.50 -3.39
N ILE A 53 12.11 2.74 -4.16
CA ILE A 53 11.97 2.97 -5.61
C ILE A 53 10.77 3.88 -5.96
N VAL A 54 9.67 3.79 -5.19
CA VAL A 54 8.44 4.54 -5.48
C VAL A 54 8.56 6.01 -5.11
N VAL A 55 9.17 6.34 -3.97
CA VAL A 55 9.32 7.73 -3.51
C VAL A 55 10.04 8.61 -4.55
N PRO A 56 11.26 8.27 -5.01
CA PRO A 56 11.95 9.10 -6.01
C PRO A 56 11.24 9.08 -7.37
N HIS A 57 10.61 7.96 -7.74
CA HIS A 57 9.84 7.86 -8.99
C HIS A 57 8.65 8.83 -8.99
N LEU A 58 7.83 8.83 -7.94
CA LEU A 58 6.70 9.73 -7.80
C LEU A 58 7.14 11.19 -7.72
N ALA A 59 8.23 11.47 -7.01
CA ALA A 59 8.75 12.83 -6.90
C ALA A 59 9.17 13.39 -8.27
N ALA A 60 9.88 12.58 -9.07
CA ALA A 60 10.26 12.94 -10.43
C ALA A 60 9.05 13.06 -11.36
N ARG A 61 8.09 12.13 -11.25
CA ARG A 61 6.89 12.06 -12.11
C ARG A 61 5.95 13.24 -11.94
N PHE A 62 5.79 13.72 -10.71
CA PHE A 62 4.84 14.79 -10.36
C PHE A 62 5.52 16.12 -10.06
N GLY A 63 6.85 16.19 -10.10
CA GLY A 63 7.60 17.42 -9.84
C GLY A 63 7.35 17.97 -8.42
N THR A 64 7.08 17.09 -7.45
CA THR A 64 6.78 17.47 -6.06
C THR A 64 7.53 16.57 -5.10
N ASP A 65 7.84 17.08 -3.92
CA ASP A 65 8.41 16.25 -2.85
C ASP A 65 7.43 15.11 -2.50
N VAL A 66 7.97 14.00 -2.00
CA VAL A 66 7.16 12.91 -1.44
C VAL A 66 7.71 12.59 -0.06
N LEU A 67 6.86 12.69 0.96
CA LEU A 67 7.26 12.35 2.32
C LEU A 67 7.35 10.84 2.46
N TYR A 68 8.32 10.36 3.25
CA TYR A 68 8.46 8.93 3.54
C TYR A 68 8.69 8.68 5.03
N LEU A 69 7.78 7.93 5.66
CA LEU A 69 7.89 7.52 7.05
C LEU A 69 8.09 6.01 7.16
N HIS A 70 9.14 5.61 7.87
CA HIS A 70 9.44 4.21 8.16
C HIS A 70 9.78 3.96 9.63
N GLY A 71 9.92 2.69 10.00
CA GLY A 71 10.18 2.28 11.39
C GLY A 71 11.47 2.87 11.98
N GLY A 72 12.47 3.14 11.12
CA GLY A 72 13.75 3.73 11.52
C GLY A 72 13.76 5.26 11.58
N THR A 73 12.66 5.94 11.22
CA THR A 73 12.61 7.41 11.24
C THR A 73 12.60 7.92 12.70
N PRO A 74 13.57 8.79 13.09
CA PRO A 74 13.62 9.36 14.43
C PRO A 74 12.34 10.10 14.80
N ARG A 75 11.97 10.10 16.08
CA ARG A 75 10.73 10.71 16.58
C ARG A 75 10.57 12.17 16.15
N ALA A 76 11.61 12.99 16.29
CA ALA A 76 11.55 14.40 15.92
C ALA A 76 11.28 14.59 14.41
N ALA A 77 11.96 13.82 13.56
CA ALA A 77 11.74 13.84 12.11
C ALA A 77 10.32 13.37 11.74
N ARG A 78 9.81 12.34 12.43
CA ARG A 78 8.41 11.88 12.27
C ARG A 78 7.42 13.00 12.59
N GLU A 79 7.56 13.66 13.73
CA GLU A 79 6.69 14.76 14.15
C GLU A 79 6.72 15.91 13.13
N GLN A 80 7.90 16.26 12.61
CA GLN A 80 8.06 17.27 11.56
C GLN A 80 7.37 16.88 10.24
N MET A 81 7.53 15.63 9.78
CA MET A 81 6.87 15.16 8.55
C MET A 81 5.35 15.19 8.68
N VAL A 82 4.82 14.75 9.83
CA VAL A 82 3.38 14.75 10.12
C VAL A 82 2.86 16.18 10.15
N ALA A 83 3.54 17.10 10.86
CA ALA A 83 3.14 18.51 10.90
C ALA A 83 3.16 19.15 9.51
N ARG A 84 4.23 18.90 8.72
CA ARG A 84 4.37 19.39 7.35
C ARG A 84 3.22 18.89 6.46
N PHE A 85 2.89 17.60 6.53
CA PHE A 85 1.76 17.04 5.77
C PHE A 85 0.41 17.63 6.19
N GLN A 86 0.17 17.73 7.50
CA GLN A 86 -1.10 18.20 8.08
C GLN A 86 -1.34 19.71 7.88
N SER A 87 -0.28 20.49 7.65
CA SER A 87 -0.37 21.94 7.44
C SER A 87 -1.19 22.34 6.21
N GLY A 88 -1.31 21.47 5.21
CA GLY A 88 -1.92 21.82 3.92
C GLY A 88 -0.96 22.55 2.96
N GLU A 89 0.26 22.89 3.38
CA GLU A 89 1.29 23.55 2.55
C GLU A 89 2.46 22.59 2.22
N GLY A 90 2.56 21.48 2.94
CA GLY A 90 3.55 20.44 2.69
C GLY A 90 3.22 19.56 1.48
N PRO A 91 4.10 18.59 1.17
CA PRO A 91 3.94 17.73 0.02
C PRO A 91 2.63 16.93 0.06
N PRO A 92 1.92 16.78 -1.06
CA PRO A 92 0.60 16.17 -1.08
C PRO A 92 0.62 14.64 -0.98
N LEU A 93 1.79 14.02 -1.19
CA LEU A 93 2.00 12.58 -1.15
C LEU A 93 2.82 12.18 0.08
N PHE A 94 2.33 11.20 0.83
CA PHE A 94 3.04 10.67 1.99
C PHE A 94 3.05 9.14 1.95
N VAL A 95 4.24 8.56 1.75
CA VAL A 95 4.47 7.12 1.79
C VAL A 95 4.75 6.66 3.23
N LEU A 96 4.11 5.58 3.66
CA LEU A 96 4.28 5.02 5.01
C LEU A 96 4.54 3.51 4.94
N SER A 97 5.59 3.05 5.64
CA SER A 97 5.78 1.62 5.85
C SER A 97 4.88 1.11 6.98
N LEU A 98 4.07 0.09 6.73
CA LEU A 98 3.08 -0.43 7.69
C LEU A 98 3.70 -1.05 8.96
N LYS A 99 4.96 -1.53 8.88
CA LYS A 99 5.72 -2.02 10.04
C LYS A 99 6.20 -0.93 11.01
N ALA A 100 5.93 0.35 10.75
CA ALA A 100 6.08 1.41 11.75
C ALA A 100 4.93 1.38 12.78
N GLY A 101 4.50 0.16 13.17
CA GLY A 101 3.38 -0.15 14.05
C GLY A 101 3.66 0.34 15.47
N GLY A 102 2.75 1.17 15.98
CA GLY A 102 2.78 1.65 17.36
C GLY A 102 2.53 3.15 17.51
N THR A 103 2.65 3.95 16.45
CA THR A 103 2.38 5.39 16.58
C THR A 103 0.96 5.73 16.15
N GLY A 104 0.15 6.24 17.08
CA GLY A 104 -1.17 6.80 16.80
C GLY A 104 -1.09 8.10 16.01
N LEU A 105 -0.66 8.03 14.75
CA LEU A 105 -0.57 9.16 13.84
C LEU A 105 -1.98 9.69 13.52
N ASN A 106 -2.09 11.01 13.46
CA ASN A 106 -3.28 11.70 12.98
C ASN A 106 -2.97 12.34 11.62
N LEU A 107 -3.54 11.80 10.54
CA LEU A 107 -3.22 12.17 9.15
C LEU A 107 -4.49 12.60 8.40
N THR A 108 -5.34 13.37 9.06
CA THR A 108 -6.66 13.82 8.57
C THR A 108 -6.60 14.80 7.41
N ALA A 109 -5.44 15.36 7.05
CA ALA A 109 -5.28 16.16 5.84
C ALA A 109 -5.37 15.31 4.57
N ALA A 110 -5.16 14.00 4.67
CA ALA A 110 -5.40 13.08 3.56
C ALA A 110 -6.88 12.75 3.43
N ASN A 111 -7.35 12.71 2.19
CA ASN A 111 -8.66 12.21 1.83
C ASN A 111 -8.59 11.06 0.81
N HIS A 112 -7.37 10.62 0.48
CA HIS A 112 -7.11 9.39 -0.27
C HIS A 112 -6.13 8.51 0.50
N VAL A 113 -6.45 7.22 0.58
CA VAL A 113 -5.61 6.19 1.19
C VAL A 113 -5.44 5.07 0.17
N ILE A 114 -4.19 4.77 -0.21
CA ILE A 114 -3.88 3.74 -1.18
C ILE A 114 -2.95 2.71 -0.54
N HIS A 115 -3.39 1.46 -0.48
CA HIS A 115 -2.54 0.33 -0.10
C HIS A 115 -1.92 -0.25 -1.36
N LEU A 116 -0.60 -0.07 -1.50
CA LEU A 116 0.15 -0.46 -2.70
C LEU A 116 0.36 -1.97 -2.81
N ASP A 117 0.34 -2.68 -1.68
CA ASP A 117 0.43 -4.13 -1.59
C ASP A 117 -0.57 -4.70 -0.61
N ARG A 118 -1.10 -5.89 -0.94
CA ARG A 118 -2.13 -6.54 -0.14
C ARG A 118 -1.53 -7.08 1.15
N TRP A 119 -2.05 -6.67 2.30
CA TRP A 119 -1.67 -7.25 3.59
C TRP A 119 -2.40 -8.56 3.87
N TRP A 120 -1.71 -9.50 4.51
CA TRP A 120 -2.28 -10.78 4.92
C TRP A 120 -3.23 -10.65 6.12
N ASN A 121 -3.11 -9.57 6.88
CA ASN A 121 -3.93 -9.30 8.06
C ASN A 121 -4.78 -8.04 7.82
N PRO A 122 -6.09 -8.18 7.53
CA PRO A 122 -6.99 -7.05 7.32
C PRO A 122 -7.01 -6.06 8.48
N ALA A 123 -6.81 -6.52 9.73
CA ALA A 123 -6.83 -5.65 10.90
C ALA A 123 -5.69 -4.63 10.89
N VAL A 124 -4.51 -5.01 10.39
CA VAL A 124 -3.37 -4.07 10.31
C VAL A 124 -3.56 -3.05 9.19
N GLU A 125 -4.14 -3.48 8.07
CA GLU A 125 -4.49 -2.59 6.96
C GLU A 125 -5.59 -1.59 7.37
N ASN A 126 -6.61 -2.06 8.09
CA ASN A 126 -7.66 -1.21 8.64
C ASN A 126 -7.09 -0.21 9.66
N GLN A 127 -6.23 -0.65 10.57
CA GLN A 127 -5.56 0.26 11.51
C GLN A 127 -4.73 1.35 10.81
N ALA A 128 -4.10 1.02 9.69
CA ALA A 128 -3.36 2.00 8.90
C ALA A 128 -4.29 3.00 8.21
N THR A 129 -5.40 2.50 7.69
CA THR A 129 -6.49 3.30 7.09
C THR A 129 -7.10 4.25 8.12
N ASP A 130 -7.35 3.78 9.34
CA ASP A 130 -7.93 4.55 10.44
C ASP A 130 -7.15 5.81 10.79
N ARG A 131 -5.86 5.90 10.42
CA ARG A 131 -5.04 7.11 10.60
C ARG A 131 -5.58 8.33 9.85
N ALA A 132 -6.34 8.11 8.77
CA ALA A 132 -7.01 9.17 8.00
C ALA A 132 -8.44 9.46 8.49
N PHE A 133 -9.10 8.51 9.17
CA PHE A 133 -10.50 8.62 9.65
C PHE A 133 -10.62 9.21 11.07
N ARG A 134 -9.57 9.84 11.60
CA ARG A 134 -9.55 10.33 12.99
C ARG A 134 -10.31 11.64 13.20
N ILE A 135 -10.52 11.97 14.49
CA ILE A 135 -11.05 13.26 14.93
C ILE A 135 -10.27 14.39 14.25
N GLY A 136 -11.01 15.27 13.56
CA GLY A 136 -10.44 16.36 12.75
C GLY A 136 -10.51 16.10 11.25
N GLN A 137 -10.88 14.89 10.81
CA GLN A 137 -11.25 14.65 9.42
C GLN A 137 -12.56 15.40 9.08
N LYS A 138 -12.54 16.12 7.96
CA LYS A 138 -13.68 16.94 7.47
C LYS A 138 -14.13 16.54 6.07
N ARG A 139 -13.40 15.63 5.41
CA ARG A 139 -13.62 15.21 4.03
C ARG A 139 -13.93 13.73 3.99
N ASN A 140 -14.67 13.31 2.97
CA ASN A 140 -14.83 11.89 2.67
C ASN A 140 -13.46 11.31 2.29
N VAL A 141 -13.11 10.17 2.88
CA VAL A 141 -11.85 9.48 2.63
C VAL A 141 -12.10 8.32 1.67
N GLN A 142 -11.42 8.32 0.52
CA GLN A 142 -11.43 7.20 -0.41
C GLN A 142 -10.30 6.22 -0.08
N VAL A 143 -10.64 4.94 0.05
CA VAL A 143 -9.66 3.88 0.34
C VAL A 143 -9.57 2.95 -0.86
N ARG A 144 -8.36 2.76 -1.39
CA ARG A 144 -8.08 1.90 -2.55
C ARG A 144 -7.03 0.86 -2.16
N LYS A 145 -7.31 -0.41 -2.47
CA LYS A 145 -6.43 -1.54 -2.18
C LYS A 145 -6.00 -2.15 -3.50
N PHE A 146 -4.69 -2.16 -3.76
CA PHE A 146 -4.18 -2.69 -5.03
C PHE A 146 -3.95 -4.19 -4.95
N ILE A 147 -4.48 -4.89 -5.95
CA ILE A 147 -4.43 -6.34 -6.09
C ILE A 147 -4.05 -6.64 -7.54
N GLY A 148 -3.03 -7.49 -7.74
CA GLY A 148 -2.72 -8.01 -9.06
C GLY A 148 -3.71 -9.11 -9.47
N THR A 149 -4.52 -8.86 -10.51
CA THR A 149 -5.46 -9.83 -11.08
C THR A 149 -4.75 -11.13 -11.49
N GLY A 150 -5.39 -12.26 -11.18
CA GLY A 150 -4.89 -13.62 -11.41
C GLY A 150 -3.67 -14.04 -10.61
N THR A 151 -3.09 -13.12 -9.83
CA THR A 151 -1.93 -13.42 -9.01
C THR A 151 -2.33 -14.02 -7.67
N LEU A 152 -1.31 -14.45 -6.94
CA LEU A 152 -1.40 -14.78 -5.53
C LEU A 152 -2.20 -13.73 -4.72
N GLU A 153 -2.09 -12.43 -5.04
CA GLU A 153 -2.76 -11.37 -4.29
C GLU A 153 -4.30 -11.46 -4.38
N GLU A 154 -4.84 -11.78 -5.55
CA GLU A 154 -6.29 -11.92 -5.77
C GLU A 154 -6.83 -13.15 -5.05
N LYS A 155 -6.10 -14.27 -5.13
CA LYS A 155 -6.47 -15.51 -4.43
C LYS A 155 -6.47 -15.33 -2.90
N ILE A 156 -5.51 -14.58 -2.38
CA ILE A 156 -5.49 -14.20 -0.96
C ILE A 156 -6.69 -13.33 -0.61
N ASP A 157 -7.02 -12.37 -1.47
CA ASP A 157 -8.14 -11.48 -1.22
C ASP A 157 -9.46 -12.25 -1.10
N VAL A 158 -9.74 -13.13 -2.07
CA VAL A 158 -10.91 -14.02 -2.04
C VAL A 158 -10.93 -14.86 -0.77
N MET A 159 -9.81 -15.50 -0.40
CA MET A 159 -9.73 -16.29 0.84
C MET A 159 -9.96 -15.45 2.11
N LEU A 160 -9.48 -14.20 2.15
CA LEU A 160 -9.69 -13.31 3.28
C LEU A 160 -11.16 -12.89 3.37
N GLU A 161 -11.83 -12.65 2.25
CA GLU A 161 -13.25 -12.34 2.20
C GLU A 161 -14.11 -13.54 2.62
N GLU A 162 -13.80 -14.74 2.13
CA GLU A 162 -14.47 -15.98 2.53
C GLU A 162 -14.29 -16.28 4.02
N LYS A 163 -13.07 -16.13 4.55
CA LYS A 163 -12.81 -16.31 5.99
C LYS A 163 -13.52 -15.25 6.84
N ALA A 164 -13.55 -13.99 6.40
CA ALA A 164 -14.27 -12.94 7.09
C ALA A 164 -15.80 -13.21 7.10
N ALA A 165 -16.34 -13.76 6.01
CA ALA A 165 -17.75 -14.13 5.92
C ALA A 165 -18.10 -15.34 6.81
N LEU A 166 -17.18 -16.29 6.96
CA LEU A 166 -17.38 -17.48 7.78
C LEU A 166 -17.14 -17.23 9.28
N ALA A 167 -16.45 -16.14 9.63
CA ALA A 167 -15.91 -16.04 10.97
C ALA A 167 -15.44 -14.62 11.38
N ASP A 168 -15.98 -14.17 12.51
CA ASP A 168 -15.36 -13.28 13.52
C ASP A 168 -14.07 -13.92 14.12
N LEU A 169 -13.41 -14.80 13.37
CA LEU A 169 -12.34 -15.69 13.79
C LEU A 169 -11.02 -15.12 13.29
N VAL A 170 -10.45 -14.31 14.16
CA VAL A 170 -9.06 -13.87 14.23
C VAL A 170 -8.13 -14.71 13.34
N VAL A 171 -7.83 -14.20 12.14
CA VAL A 171 -6.61 -14.58 11.42
C VAL A 171 -5.46 -14.08 12.30
N ARG A 172 -4.98 -14.93 13.20
CA ARG A 172 -3.82 -14.61 14.04
C ARG A 172 -2.60 -14.51 13.14
N ASP A 173 -1.99 -13.34 13.24
CA ASP A 173 -0.76 -12.82 12.64
C ASP A 173 0.02 -13.75 11.68
N GLY A 174 0.10 -13.32 10.42
CA GLY A 174 1.18 -13.71 9.50
C GLY A 174 0.81 -14.68 8.37
N GLU A 175 1.87 -15.16 7.71
CA GLU A 175 1.84 -16.09 6.59
C GLU A 175 1.76 -17.57 7.05
N GLY A 176 1.56 -17.83 8.34
CA GLY A 176 1.64 -19.18 8.92
C GLY A 176 0.64 -20.18 8.33
N TRP A 177 -0.55 -19.71 7.96
CA TRP A 177 -1.59 -20.54 7.34
C TRP A 177 -1.17 -21.09 5.97
N LEU A 178 -0.24 -20.45 5.25
CA LEU A 178 0.28 -21.01 4.00
C LEU A 178 1.01 -22.33 4.24
N THR A 179 1.66 -22.47 5.39
CA THR A 179 2.42 -23.69 5.72
C THR A 179 1.53 -24.88 6.08
N GLU A 180 0.23 -24.62 6.31
CA GLU A 180 -0.77 -25.64 6.66
C GLU A 180 -1.54 -26.15 5.43
N LEU A 181 -1.35 -25.54 4.26
CA LEU A 181 -2.00 -25.92 3.02
C LEU A 181 -1.46 -27.24 2.45
N SER A 182 -2.33 -28.00 1.77
CA SER A 182 -1.88 -29.18 1.02
C SER A 182 -1.03 -28.77 -0.19
N THR A 183 -0.27 -29.72 -0.74
CA THR A 183 0.52 -29.46 -1.97
C THR A 183 -0.37 -29.06 -3.16
N GLY A 184 -1.61 -29.57 -3.23
CA GLY A 184 -2.58 -29.17 -4.25
C GLY A 184 -2.98 -27.71 -4.08
N ASP A 185 -3.42 -27.33 -2.87
CA ASP A 185 -3.85 -25.96 -2.56
C ASP A 185 -2.71 -24.96 -2.75
N LEU A 186 -1.47 -25.34 -2.39
CA LEU A 186 -0.29 -24.52 -2.65
C LEU A 186 -0.06 -24.30 -4.15
N ARG A 187 -0.16 -25.36 -4.97
CA ARG A 187 -0.02 -25.23 -6.42
C ARG A 187 -1.06 -24.28 -6.98
N ASP A 188 -2.32 -24.45 -6.58
CA ASP A 188 -3.42 -23.61 -7.07
C ASP A 188 -3.21 -22.17 -6.62
N LEU A 189 -2.76 -21.94 -5.38
CA LEU A 189 -2.50 -20.62 -4.85
C LEU A 189 -1.39 -19.85 -5.58
N PHE A 190 -0.32 -20.54 -6.01
CA PHE A 190 0.83 -19.91 -6.68
C PHE A 190 0.73 -19.86 -8.21
N THR A 191 -0.20 -20.61 -8.81
CA THR A 191 -0.39 -20.61 -10.27
C THR A 191 -1.03 -19.28 -10.70
N LEU A 192 -0.47 -18.61 -11.73
CA LEU A 192 -1.10 -17.45 -12.35
C LEU A 192 -2.37 -17.90 -13.08
N SER A 193 -3.49 -17.20 -12.92
CA SER A 193 -4.71 -17.56 -13.68
C SER A 193 -4.49 -17.32 -15.18
N GLU A 194 -5.05 -18.21 -16.01
CA GLU A 194 -4.95 -18.11 -17.47
C GLU A 194 -5.61 -16.81 -17.98
N GLU A 195 -6.68 -16.37 -17.34
CA GLU A 195 -7.41 -15.13 -17.66
C GLU A 195 -6.60 -13.85 -17.39
N ALA A 196 -5.57 -13.90 -16.54
CA ALA A 196 -4.71 -12.74 -16.27
C ALA A 196 -3.59 -12.57 -17.30
N VAL A 197 -3.37 -13.56 -18.16
CA VAL A 197 -2.52 -13.44 -19.33
C VAL A 197 -3.41 -12.99 -20.49
N GLY A 198 -3.59 -11.66 -20.63
CA GLY A 198 -4.24 -11.12 -21.83
C GLY A 198 -3.48 -11.52 -23.10
N GLU A 199 -4.21 -11.63 -24.22
CA GLU A 199 -3.64 -11.87 -25.57
C GLU A 199 -2.47 -10.94 -25.93
#